data_AF-A0A1W1IK52-F1
#
_entry.id   AF-A0A1W1IK52-F1
#
_cell.length_a   1.000
_cell.length_b   1.000
_cell.length_c   1.000
_cell.angle_alpha   90.00
_cell.angle_beta   90.00
_cell.angle_gamma   90.00
#
_symmetry.space_group_name_H-M   'P 1'
#
loop_
_entity.id
_entity.type
_entity.pdbx_description
1 polymer ?
#
loop_
_entity_poly.entity_id
_entity_poly.type
_entity_poly.pdbx_seq_one_letter_code
_entity_poly.pdbx_strand_id
1 'polypeptide(L)'
;ERKFALYGHYKHLTTELPHRQGSKGSQADYVTREMIFHFLWFDEPLEEAHHAYLFQHYPILYEIKSCIQSFRQIYECGNMPFLYLFIENHLTSGIVSFKSFAKGLLKDIEAVENSVASPLSNGFVEGVNNKLKMIKRIMYGRGSLELLRAKLMFKI
;
A
#
# COMPACT_ATOMS: atom_id res chain seq x y z
N GLU A 1 1.05 -31.21 -16.56
CA GLU A 1 0.40 -30.01 -15.98
C GLU A 1 1.29 -29.43 -14.90
N ARG A 2 1.64 -28.14 -14.97
CA ARG A 2 2.43 -27.48 -13.92
C ARG A 2 1.50 -27.10 -12.77
N LYS A 3 1.89 -27.46 -11.54
CA LYS A 3 1.12 -27.14 -10.33
C LYS A 3 1.58 -25.79 -9.79
N PHE A 4 0.65 -24.89 -9.48
CA PHE A 4 0.93 -23.60 -8.84
C PHE A 4 0.48 -23.68 -7.38
N ALA A 5 1.35 -23.32 -6.43
CA ALA A 5 1.04 -23.32 -5.01
C ALA A 5 1.29 -21.93 -4.41
N LEU A 6 0.36 -21.46 -3.59
CA LEU A 6 0.59 -20.29 -2.73
C LEU A 6 1.67 -20.65 -1.71
N TYR A 7 2.65 -19.76 -1.51
CA TYR A 7 3.71 -19.97 -0.54
C TYR A 7 3.13 -20.04 0.88
N GLY A 8 2.95 -21.25 1.40
CA GLY A 8 2.78 -21.52 2.82
C GLY A 8 4.11 -21.33 3.55
N HIS A 9 4.06 -21.07 4.85
CA HIS A 9 5.21 -20.89 5.76
C HIS A 9 6.18 -22.11 5.89
N TYR A 10 6.26 -23.00 4.89
CA TYR A 10 7.21 -24.10 4.83
C TYR A 10 8.50 -23.63 4.16
N LYS A 11 9.44 -23.17 5.00
CA LYS A 11 10.73 -22.57 4.62
C LYS A 11 11.77 -23.54 4.03
N HIS A 12 11.40 -24.78 3.71
CA HIS A 12 12.37 -25.81 3.34
C HIS A 12 11.81 -26.62 2.17
N LEU A 13 12.20 -26.27 0.93
CA LEU A 13 12.23 -27.14 -0.26
C LEU A 13 12.57 -26.41 -1.58
N THR A 14 13.04 -25.15 -1.56
CA THR A 14 13.51 -24.46 -2.76
C THR A 14 15.03 -24.35 -2.76
N THR A 15 15.68 -25.16 -3.60
CA THR A 15 17.14 -25.22 -3.73
C THR A 15 17.73 -23.97 -4.40
N GLU A 16 16.91 -23.11 -5.00
CA GLU A 16 17.38 -21.92 -5.73
C GLU A 16 16.35 -20.78 -5.64
N LEU A 17 16.70 -19.66 -4.99
CA LEU A 17 15.91 -18.43 -5.00
C LEU A 17 16.84 -17.22 -5.09
N PRO A 18 16.90 -16.49 -6.23
CA PRO A 18 17.14 -15.06 -6.18
C PRO A 18 15.87 -14.40 -5.66
N HIS A 19 15.97 -13.70 -4.53
CA HIS A 19 14.88 -13.19 -3.67
C HIS A 19 13.88 -12.21 -4.34
N ARG A 20 13.78 -12.11 -5.67
CA ARG A 20 12.96 -11.08 -6.35
C ARG A 20 12.17 -11.53 -7.56
N GLN A 21 12.48 -12.66 -8.20
CA GLN A 21 11.86 -13.05 -9.48
C GLN A 21 10.92 -14.27 -9.39
N GLY A 22 10.64 -14.74 -8.17
CA GLY A 22 10.05 -16.07 -7.96
C GLY A 22 11.07 -17.17 -8.23
N SER A 23 10.69 -18.42 -7.96
CA SER A 23 11.50 -19.59 -8.28
C SER A 23 10.70 -20.57 -9.13
N LYS A 24 11.32 -21.04 -10.21
CA LYS A 24 10.88 -22.22 -10.95
C LYS A 24 11.42 -23.43 -10.20
N GLY A 25 10.60 -24.03 -9.34
CA GLY A 25 10.95 -25.28 -8.68
C GLY A 25 10.89 -26.43 -9.69
N SER A 26 11.64 -27.51 -9.45
CA SER A 26 11.60 -28.72 -10.28
C SER A 26 10.20 -29.35 -10.41
N GLN A 27 9.25 -29.00 -9.52
CA GLN A 27 7.90 -29.57 -9.48
C GLN A 27 6.75 -28.54 -9.56
N ALA A 28 7.01 -27.26 -9.29
CA ALA A 28 5.99 -26.21 -9.22
C ALA A 28 6.60 -24.82 -9.42
N ASP A 29 5.81 -23.92 -10.02
CA ASP A 29 6.12 -22.50 -10.13
C ASP A 29 5.52 -21.77 -8.91
N TYR A 30 6.31 -20.91 -8.26
CA TYR A 30 5.93 -20.23 -7.01
C TYR A 30 5.79 -18.72 -7.19
N VAL A 31 4.65 -18.18 -6.78
CA VAL A 31 4.40 -16.74 -6.69
C VAL A 31 4.46 -16.29 -5.24
N THR A 32 5.34 -15.32 -4.94
CA THR A 32 5.45 -14.75 -3.60
C THR A 32 4.46 -13.61 -3.38
N ARG A 33 4.09 -13.36 -2.12
CA ARG A 33 3.27 -12.18 -1.76
C ARG A 33 3.94 -10.87 -2.17
N GLU A 34 5.26 -10.81 -2.09
CA GLU A 34 6.05 -9.65 -2.50
C GLU A 34 5.88 -9.37 -4.00
N MET A 35 5.92 -10.40 -4.85
CA MET A 35 5.67 -10.23 -6.30
C MET A 35 4.27 -9.69 -6.58
N ILE A 36 3.25 -10.21 -5.88
CA ILE A 36 1.87 -9.71 -6.03
C ILE A 36 1.79 -8.25 -5.58
N PHE A 37 2.40 -7.90 -4.45
CA PHE A 37 2.45 -6.53 -3.96
C PHE A 37 3.13 -5.59 -4.95
N HIS A 38 4.28 -5.99 -5.50
CA HIS A 38 5.01 -5.20 -6.48
C HIS A 38 4.22 -5.00 -7.78
N PHE A 39 3.56 -6.04 -8.27
CA PHE A 39 2.68 -5.93 -9.44
C PHE A 39 1.47 -5.00 -9.21
N LEU A 40 0.87 -5.05 -8.01
CA LEU A 40 -0.28 -4.21 -7.66
C LEU A 40 0.12 -2.76 -7.40
N TRP A 41 1.29 -2.53 -6.78
CA TRP A 41 1.68 -1.22 -6.26
C TRP A 41 2.75 -0.51 -7.09
N PHE A 42 3.57 -1.20 -7.85
CA PHE A 42 4.63 -0.60 -8.69
C PHE A 42 4.43 -0.88 -10.17
N ASP A 43 3.34 -1.55 -10.55
CA ASP A 43 3.07 -1.99 -11.92
C ASP A 43 4.21 -2.83 -12.53
N GLU A 44 4.99 -3.50 -11.67
CA GLU A 44 6.03 -4.41 -12.10
C GLU A 44 5.40 -5.64 -12.81
N PRO A 45 5.92 -6.06 -13.97
CA PRO A 45 5.29 -7.12 -14.75
C PRO A 45 5.40 -8.48 -14.06
N LEU A 46 4.31 -9.25 -14.11
CA LEU A 46 4.30 -10.68 -13.79
C LEU A 46 4.51 -11.50 -15.06
N GLU A 47 5.15 -12.67 -14.93
CA GLU A 47 5.19 -13.65 -16.01
C GLU A 47 3.77 -14.05 -16.40
N GLU A 48 3.51 -14.20 -17.70
CA GLU A 48 2.17 -14.38 -18.28
C GLU A 48 1.43 -15.58 -17.66
N ALA A 49 2.14 -16.69 -17.42
CA ALA A 49 1.58 -17.87 -16.76
C ALA A 49 1.12 -17.60 -15.32
N HIS A 50 1.89 -16.81 -14.56
CA HIS A 50 1.53 -16.41 -13.20
C HIS A 50 0.34 -15.45 -13.20
N HIS A 51 0.32 -14.50 -14.13
CA HIS A 51 -0.81 -13.59 -14.30
C HIS A 51 -2.09 -14.38 -14.61
N ALA A 52 -2.07 -15.24 -15.64
CA ALA A 52 -3.23 -16.04 -16.02
C ALA A 52 -3.77 -16.86 -14.84
N TYR A 53 -2.88 -17.57 -14.12
CA TYR A 53 -3.26 -18.36 -12.96
C TYR A 53 -3.87 -17.52 -11.83
N LEU A 54 -3.18 -16.45 -11.41
CA LEU A 54 -3.63 -15.62 -10.28
C LEU A 54 -4.98 -14.98 -10.54
N PHE A 55 -5.19 -14.43 -11.73
CA PHE A 55 -6.41 -13.71 -12.05
C PHE A 55 -7.59 -14.63 -12.39
N GLN A 56 -7.32 -15.85 -12.86
CA GLN A 56 -8.35 -16.87 -12.99
C GLN A 56 -8.86 -17.35 -11.63
N HIS A 57 -7.97 -17.54 -10.65
CA HIS A 57 -8.32 -18.07 -9.33
C HIS A 57 -8.71 -16.98 -8.32
N TYR A 58 -8.21 -15.75 -8.48
CA TYR A 58 -8.42 -14.63 -7.57
C TYR A 58 -8.84 -13.37 -8.36
N PRO A 59 -10.04 -13.34 -8.95
CA PRO A 59 -10.52 -12.20 -9.75
C PRO A 59 -10.58 -10.89 -8.95
N ILE A 60 -10.65 -10.96 -7.61
CA ILE A 60 -10.58 -9.81 -6.71
C ILE A 60 -9.32 -8.96 -6.90
N LEU A 61 -8.24 -9.55 -7.44
CA LEU A 61 -7.01 -8.81 -7.75
C LEU A 61 -7.25 -7.71 -8.80
N TYR A 62 -8.21 -7.89 -9.72
CA TYR A 62 -8.60 -6.84 -10.66
C TYR A 62 -9.23 -5.65 -9.94
N GLU A 63 -10.14 -5.91 -9.00
CA GLU A 63 -10.79 -4.85 -8.22
C GLU A 63 -9.78 -4.09 -7.36
N ILE A 64 -8.82 -4.80 -6.75
CA ILE A 64 -7.75 -4.18 -5.97
C ILE A 64 -6.84 -3.34 -6.85
N LYS A 65 -6.41 -3.86 -8.00
CA LYS A 65 -5.54 -3.11 -8.91
C LYS A 65 -6.25 -1.87 -9.44
N SER A 66 -7.51 -2.00 -9.86
CA SER A 66 -8.33 -0.88 -10.32
C SER A 66 -8.50 0.19 -9.25
N CYS A 67 -8.77 -0.20 -8.00
CA CYS A 67 -8.88 0.71 -6.86
C CYS A 67 -7.58 1.49 -6.61
N ILE A 68 -6.41 0.82 -6.64
CA ILE A 68 -5.12 1.49 -6.46
C ILE A 68 -4.87 2.51 -7.57
N GLN A 69 -5.11 2.11 -8.82
CA GLN A 69 -4.87 2.96 -9.99
C GLN A 69 -5.81 4.16 -10.03
N SER A 70 -7.12 3.96 -9.82
CA SER A 70 -8.10 5.05 -9.79
C SER A 70 -7.80 6.04 -8.66
N PHE A 71 -7.38 5.55 -7.49
CA PHE A 71 -7.00 6.44 -6.38
C PHE A 71 -5.76 7.28 -6.71
N ARG A 72 -4.73 6.70 -7.36
CA ARG A 72 -3.54 7.44 -7.79
C ARG A 72 -3.87 8.55 -8.78
N GLN A 73 -4.72 8.25 -9.75
CA GLN A 73 -5.14 9.21 -10.77
C GLN A 73 -5.76 10.47 -10.18
N ILE A 74 -6.45 10.37 -9.03
CA ILE A 74 -6.99 11.55 -8.32
C ILE A 74 -5.87 12.56 -8.03
N TYR A 75 -4.75 12.07 -7.49
CA TYR A 75 -3.63 12.92 -7.06
C TYR A 75 -2.66 13.25 -8.19
N GLU A 76 -2.48 12.36 -9.18
CA GLU A 76 -1.67 12.63 -10.37
C GLU A 76 -2.30 13.73 -11.24
N CYS A 77 -3.63 13.73 -11.38
CA CYS A 77 -4.36 14.74 -12.14
C CYS A 77 -4.82 15.93 -11.29
N GLY A 78 -4.81 15.83 -9.96
CA GLY A 78 -5.36 16.85 -9.06
C GLY A 78 -6.85 17.14 -9.30
N ASN A 79 -7.62 16.13 -9.71
CA ASN A 79 -8.96 16.33 -10.28
C ASN A 79 -10.06 15.94 -9.26
N MET A 80 -10.81 16.95 -8.80
CA MET A 80 -11.89 16.78 -7.82
C MET A 80 -13.03 15.86 -8.29
N PRO A 81 -13.56 16.00 -9.52
CA PRO A 81 -14.51 15.03 -10.05
C PRO A 81 -14.08 13.56 -9.91
N PHE A 82 -12.79 13.24 -10.12
CA PHE A 82 -12.31 11.87 -9.94
C PHE A 82 -12.34 11.41 -8.47
N LEU A 83 -12.14 12.32 -7.51
CA LEU A 83 -12.28 12.00 -6.09
C LEU A 83 -13.71 11.57 -5.75
N TYR A 84 -14.71 12.35 -6.15
CA TYR A 84 -16.10 12.02 -5.84
C TYR A 84 -16.55 10.75 -6.56
N LEU A 85 -16.17 10.58 -7.84
CA LEU A 85 -16.47 9.37 -8.61
C LEU A 85 -15.84 8.13 -7.95
N PHE A 86 -14.59 8.25 -7.48
CA PHE A 86 -13.92 7.17 -6.74
C PHE A 86 -14.69 6.79 -5.47
N ILE A 87 -15.10 7.78 -4.68
CA ILE A 87 -15.86 7.56 -3.44
C ILE A 87 -17.18 6.85 -3.75
N GLU A 88 -17.97 7.34 -4.71
CA GLU A 88 -19.27 6.76 -5.08
C GLU A 88 -19.15 5.31 -5.53
N ASN A 89 -18.17 5.02 -6.40
CA ASN A 89 -17.90 3.67 -6.89
C ASN A 89 -17.56 2.71 -5.74
N HIS A 90 -16.72 3.12 -4.80
CA HIS A 90 -16.28 2.25 -3.71
C HIS A 90 -17.26 2.18 -2.53
N LEU A 91 -18.22 3.09 -2.42
CA LEU A 91 -19.33 2.98 -1.45
C LEU A 91 -20.29 1.84 -1.79
N THR A 92 -20.44 1.48 -3.07
CA THR A 92 -21.33 0.40 -3.50
C THR A 92 -20.61 -0.93 -3.69
N SER A 93 -19.27 -0.94 -3.61
CA SER A 93 -18.45 -2.14 -3.73
C SER A 93 -18.85 -3.25 -2.74
N GLY A 94 -18.77 -4.50 -3.21
CA GLY A 94 -18.96 -5.71 -2.38
C GLY A 94 -17.82 -5.95 -1.40
N ILE A 95 -16.68 -5.27 -1.55
CA ILE A 95 -15.52 -5.39 -0.66
C ILE A 95 -15.70 -4.45 0.53
N VAL A 96 -15.90 -5.02 1.72
CA VAL A 96 -16.13 -4.28 2.97
C VAL A 96 -15.02 -3.27 3.26
N SER A 97 -13.77 -3.61 2.96
CA SER A 97 -12.62 -2.72 3.14
C SER A 97 -12.69 -1.48 2.26
N PHE A 98 -13.16 -1.60 1.01
CA PHE A 98 -13.31 -0.45 0.09
C PHE A 98 -14.45 0.45 0.52
N LYS A 99 -15.59 -0.12 0.91
CA LYS A 99 -16.71 0.65 1.46
C LYS A 99 -16.29 1.40 2.72
N SER A 100 -15.54 0.77 3.62
CA SER A 100 -15.04 1.41 4.84
C SER A 100 -14.05 2.53 4.53
N PHE A 101 -13.15 2.32 3.56
CA PHE A 101 -12.21 3.34 3.11
C PHE A 101 -12.94 4.56 2.52
N ALA A 102 -13.88 4.36 1.60
CA ALA A 102 -14.68 5.43 0.99
C ALA A 102 -15.49 6.22 2.03
N LYS A 103 -16.07 5.53 3.02
CA LYS A 103 -16.74 6.19 4.16
C LYS A 103 -15.78 7.04 5.00
N GLY A 104 -14.55 6.57 5.18
CA GLY A 104 -13.51 7.34 5.85
C GLY A 104 -13.17 8.63 5.11
N LEU A 105 -13.02 8.55 3.78
CA LEU A 105 -12.78 9.73 2.94
C LEU A 105 -13.93 10.74 3.03
N LEU A 106 -15.18 10.28 3.02
CA LEU A 106 -16.34 11.17 3.18
C LEU A 106 -16.41 11.85 4.55
N LYS A 107 -16.00 11.14 5.60
CA LYS A 107 -16.04 11.69 6.96
C LYS A 107 -15.12 12.91 7.10
N ASP A 108 -13.97 12.88 6.45
CA ASP A 108 -12.95 13.93 6.50
C ASP A 108 -12.82 14.66 5.15
N ILE A 109 -13.93 14.81 4.42
CA ILE A 109 -13.94 15.26 3.02
C ILE A 109 -13.25 16.60 2.79
N GLU A 110 -13.43 17.59 3.68
CA GLU A 110 -12.77 18.89 3.57
C GLU A 110 -11.23 18.76 3.58
N ALA A 111 -10.69 17.86 4.40
CA ALA A 111 -9.25 17.63 4.45
C ALA A 111 -8.76 16.87 3.20
N VAL A 112 -9.55 15.93 2.71
CA VAL A 112 -9.24 15.16 1.50
C VAL A 112 -9.27 16.06 0.26
N GLU A 113 -10.29 16.90 0.10
CA GLU A 113 -10.37 17.92 -0.95
C GLU A 113 -9.14 18.83 -0.93
N ASN A 114 -8.81 19.40 0.23
CA ASN A 114 -7.60 20.22 0.36
C ASN A 114 -6.33 19.46 -0.02
N SER A 115 -6.24 18.16 0.26
CA SER A 115 -5.10 17.32 -0.14
C SER A 115 -4.98 17.12 -1.65
N VAL A 116 -6.09 17.19 -2.39
CA VAL A 116 -6.12 17.02 -3.85
C VAL A 116 -5.89 18.36 -4.56
N ALA A 117 -6.45 19.45 -4.04
CA ALA A 117 -6.31 20.78 -4.64
C ALA A 117 -4.93 21.42 -4.38
N SER A 118 -4.33 21.14 -3.23
CA SER A 118 -3.11 21.79 -2.79
C SER A 118 -1.86 21.15 -3.43
N PRO A 119 -0.93 21.94 -3.98
CA PRO A 119 0.38 21.43 -4.39
C PRO A 119 1.32 21.17 -3.19
N LEU A 120 0.93 21.59 -1.98
CA LEU A 120 1.76 21.47 -0.79
C LEU A 120 1.64 20.07 -0.19
N SER A 121 2.79 19.45 0.11
CA SER A 121 2.84 18.19 0.82
C SER A 121 2.86 18.39 2.34
N ASN A 122 2.05 17.62 3.06
CA ASN A 122 2.15 17.48 4.52
C ASN A 122 3.42 16.73 4.97
N GLY A 123 4.30 16.31 4.06
CA GLY A 123 5.51 15.54 4.36
C GLY A 123 6.45 16.19 5.37
N PHE A 124 6.59 17.52 5.36
CA PHE A 124 7.41 18.22 6.36
C PHE A 124 6.81 18.11 7.76
N VAL A 125 5.51 18.36 7.89
CA VAL A 125 4.78 18.28 9.16
C VAL A 125 4.81 16.84 9.68
N GLU A 126 4.55 15.86 8.82
CA GLU A 126 4.64 14.43 9.17
C GLU A 126 6.05 14.01 9.56
N GLY A 127 7.08 14.55 8.89
CA GLY A 127 8.48 14.31 9.25
C GLY A 127 8.81 14.80 10.66
N VAL A 128 8.39 16.01 11.01
CA VAL A 128 8.56 16.56 12.37
C VAL A 128 7.78 15.75 13.40
N ASN A 129 6.53 15.39 13.10
CA ASN A 129 5.71 14.54 13.96
C ASN A 129 6.36 13.18 14.19
N ASN A 130 6.92 12.57 13.15
CA ASN A 130 7.62 11.29 13.25
C ASN A 130 8.92 11.39 14.06
N LYS A 131 9.72 12.44 13.87
CA LYS A 131 10.90 12.72 14.70
C LYS A 131 10.52 12.87 16.18
N LEU A 132 9.48 13.65 16.47
CA LEU A 132 9.00 13.85 17.83
C LEU A 132 8.51 12.54 18.46
N LYS A 133 7.69 11.77 17.73
CA LYS A 133 7.20 10.45 18.18
C LYS A 133 8.36 9.49 18.44
N MET A 134 9.40 9.50 17.60
CA MET A 134 10.60 8.68 17.78
C MET A 134 11.36 9.07 19.06
N ILE A 135 11.62 10.36 19.29
CA ILE A 135 12.30 10.85 20.50
C ILE A 135 11.51 10.44 21.76
N LYS A 136 10.19 10.61 21.75
CA LYS A 136 9.33 10.17 22.86
C LYS A 136 9.43 8.67 23.13
N ARG A 137 9.50 7.83 22.09
CA ARG A 137 9.67 6.37 22.23
C ARG A 137 11.03 6.00 22.83
N ILE A 138 12.12 6.61 22.37
CA ILE A 138 13.46 6.40 22.95
C ILE A 138 13.47 6.76 24.44
N MET A 139 12.71 7.80 24.81
CA MET A 139 12.59 8.25 26.19
C MET A 139 11.53 7.50 27.01
N TYR A 140 10.93 6.44 26.48
CA TYR A 140 9.85 5.69 27.14
C TYR A 140 8.67 6.58 27.60
N GLY A 141 8.43 7.70 26.91
CA GLY A 141 7.43 8.70 27.28
C GLY A 141 7.80 9.60 28.47
N ARG A 142 8.99 9.45 29.06
CA ARG A 142 9.41 10.12 30.32
C ARG A 142 10.17 11.43 30.11
N GLY A 143 9.85 12.21 29.08
CA GLY A 143 10.48 13.50 28.81
C GLY A 143 9.59 14.68 29.17
N SER A 144 10.12 15.63 29.94
CA SER A 144 9.47 16.95 30.09
C SER A 144 9.43 17.68 28.74
N LEU A 145 8.53 18.66 28.61
CA LEU A 145 8.41 19.45 27.38
C LEU A 145 9.72 20.14 27.01
N GLU A 146 10.44 20.67 28.00
CA GLU A 146 11.74 21.32 27.82
C GLU A 146 12.79 20.36 27.25
N LEU A 147 12.88 19.14 27.81
CA LEU A 147 13.81 18.13 27.34
C LEU A 147 13.47 17.63 25.93
N LEU A 148 12.18 17.52 25.61
CA LEU A 148 11.72 17.19 24.26
C LEU A 148 12.08 18.29 23.26
N ARG A 149 11.90 19.57 23.62
CA ARG A 149 12.28 20.72 22.78
C ARG A 149 13.79 20.73 22.52
N ALA A 150 14.60 20.57 23.57
CA ALA A 150 16.06 20.51 23.44
C ALA A 150 16.50 19.39 22.49
N LYS A 151 15.93 18.18 22.63
CA LYS A 151 16.24 17.04 21.74
C LYS A 151 15.71 17.21 20.31
N LEU A 152 14.60 17.91 20.12
CA LEU A 152 14.07 18.18 18.78
C LEU A 152 14.98 19.16 18.02
N MET A 153 15.46 20.20 18.70
CA MET A 153 16.37 21.22 18.17
C MET A 153 17.79 20.69 17.96
N PHE A 154 18.22 19.71 18.77
CA PHE A 154 19.47 19.00 18.55
C PHE A 154 19.39 18.26 17.20
N LYS A 155 20.25 18.66 16.25
CA LYS A 155 20.49 17.88 15.03
C LYS A 155 21.42 16.74 15.44
N ILE A 156 20.90 15.53 15.42
CA ILE A 156 21.71 14.29 15.43
C ILE A 156 22.31 14.16 14.04
#